data_AF-A0A238US05-F1
#
_entry.id   AF-A0A238US05-F1
#
_cell.length_a   1.000
_cell.length_b   1.000
_cell.length_c   1.000
_cell.angle_alpha   90.00
_cell.angle_beta   90.00
_cell.angle_gamma   90.00
#
_symmetry.space_group_name_H-M   'P 1'
#
loop_
_entity.id
_entity.type
_entity.pdbx_description
1 polymer ?
#
loop_
_entity_poly.entity_id
_entity_poly.type
_entity_poly.pdbx_seq_one_letter_code
_entity_poly.pdbx_strand_id
1 'polypeptide(L)'
;MDIKYYHYTPKYRLEEIIESGEIKLANASVYAPKEKACAWVSTNSHWEHTATKSLRDKSGNIKTLTFAEQLDILGCTRIQVKPIGLTHWGKIKHLAKMDLEHAKRMENVGLVKGASPKEWFGSLVPIKKENWIKAEIYRNGEWVEYKVFN
;
A
#
# COMPACT_ATOMS: atom_id res chain seq x y z
N MET A 1 22.06 -3.13 4.56
CA MET A 1 20.78 -3.78 4.91
C MET A 1 19.99 -3.92 3.62
N ASP A 2 19.44 -5.10 3.34
CA ASP A 2 18.60 -5.30 2.16
C ASP A 2 17.29 -4.51 2.29
N ILE A 3 16.92 -3.81 1.22
CA ILE A 3 15.66 -3.06 1.13
C ILE A 3 14.51 -4.06 1.10
N LYS A 4 13.52 -3.87 1.98
CA LYS A 4 12.30 -4.68 2.05
C LYS A 4 11.13 -3.88 1.47
N TYR A 5 10.18 -4.59 0.86
CA TYR A 5 9.02 -4.00 0.20
C TYR A 5 7.75 -4.55 0.83
N TYR A 6 6.85 -3.65 1.22
CA TYR A 6 5.65 -3.99 1.98
C TYR A 6 4.39 -3.49 1.30
N HIS A 7 3.44 -4.38 1.09
CA HIS A 7 2.06 -4.00 0.79
C HIS A 7 1.30 -3.83 2.11
N TYR A 8 0.84 -2.61 2.41
CA TYR A 8 0.10 -2.30 3.64
C TYR A 8 -1.40 -2.39 3.41
N THR A 9 -2.12 -3.04 4.34
CA THR A 9 -3.57 -3.24 4.24
C THR A 9 -4.24 -3.36 5.61
N PRO A 10 -5.53 -3.00 5.75
CA PRO A 10 -6.31 -3.28 6.95
C PRO A 10 -6.43 -4.78 7.25
N LYS A 11 -6.62 -5.15 8.52
CA LYS A 11 -6.68 -6.56 8.95
C LYS A 11 -7.76 -7.36 8.23
N TYR A 12 -8.95 -6.78 8.02
CA TYR A 12 -10.07 -7.48 7.37
C TYR A 12 -9.81 -7.81 5.89
N ARG A 13 -8.88 -7.11 5.22
CA ARG A 13 -8.49 -7.39 3.82
C ARG A 13 -7.37 -8.41 3.69
N LEU A 14 -6.65 -8.71 4.78
CA LEU A 14 -5.47 -9.57 4.72
C LEU A 14 -5.84 -10.97 4.25
N GLU A 15 -6.87 -11.59 4.83
CA GLU A 15 -7.34 -12.92 4.41
C GLU A 15 -7.84 -12.91 2.96
N GLU A 16 -8.63 -11.91 2.58
CA GLU A 16 -9.12 -11.79 1.19
C GLU A 16 -7.97 -11.76 0.18
N ILE A 17 -6.88 -11.05 0.51
CA ILE A 17 -5.68 -11.01 -0.32
C ILE A 17 -5.03 -12.39 -0.35
N ILE A 18 -4.82 -13.01 0.81
CA ILE A 18 -4.17 -14.34 0.94
C ILE A 18 -4.92 -15.44 0.18
N GLU A 19 -6.25 -15.44 0.26
CA GLU A 19 -7.15 -16.35 -0.43
C GLU A 19 -7.14 -16.12 -1.94
N SER A 20 -7.14 -14.86 -2.38
CA SER A 20 -7.08 -14.55 -3.82
C SER A 20 -5.75 -14.91 -4.47
N GLY A 21 -4.68 -15.04 -3.68
CA GLY A 21 -3.34 -15.39 -4.15
C GLY A 21 -2.61 -14.26 -4.88
N GLU A 22 -3.12 -13.02 -4.82
CA GLU A 22 -2.50 -11.87 -5.46
C GLU A 22 -2.81 -10.55 -4.75
N ILE A 23 -1.81 -9.65 -4.73
CA ILE A 23 -2.05 -8.24 -4.44
C ILE A 23 -2.55 -7.63 -5.75
N LYS A 24 -3.85 -7.35 -5.79
CA LYS A 24 -4.55 -6.84 -6.97
C LYS A 24 -4.12 -5.40 -7.31
N LEU A 25 -4.31 -5.03 -8.57
CA LEU A 25 -4.10 -3.67 -9.04
C LEU A 25 -5.15 -2.72 -8.45
N ALA A 26 -4.73 -1.52 -8.05
CA ALA A 26 -5.60 -0.49 -7.46
C ALA A 26 -6.41 0.27 -8.54
N ASN A 27 -7.42 -0.38 -9.11
CA ASN A 27 -8.26 0.22 -10.17
C ASN A 27 -9.05 1.46 -9.71
N ALA A 28 -9.40 1.54 -8.42
CA ALA A 28 -10.11 2.70 -7.86
C ALA A 28 -9.29 4.00 -7.88
N SER A 29 -7.99 3.91 -8.19
CA SER A 29 -7.07 5.04 -8.28
C SER A 29 -6.62 5.33 -9.72
N VAL A 30 -7.35 4.84 -10.72
CA VAL A 30 -7.12 5.13 -12.14
C VAL A 30 -8.12 6.20 -12.58
N TYR A 31 -7.62 7.32 -13.12
CA TYR A 31 -8.43 8.49 -13.42
C TYR A 31 -8.38 8.91 -14.89
N ALA A 32 -7.34 8.49 -15.63
CA ALA A 32 -7.24 8.75 -17.06
C ALA A 32 -7.51 7.49 -17.91
N PRO A 33 -8.12 7.61 -19.12
CA PRO A 33 -8.44 6.46 -19.97
C PRO A 33 -7.25 5.57 -20.37
N LYS A 34 -6.04 6.14 -20.40
CA LYS A 34 -4.81 5.43 -20.78
C LYS A 34 -3.96 5.04 -19.56
N GLU A 35 -4.37 5.43 -18.37
CA GLU A 35 -3.67 5.14 -17.14
C GLU A 35 -3.84 3.66 -16.77
N LYS A 36 -2.75 3.05 -16.32
CA LYS A 36 -2.71 1.65 -15.90
C LYS A 36 -2.72 1.60 -14.38
N ALA A 37 -3.61 0.77 -13.83
CA ALA A 37 -3.61 0.48 -12.40
C ALA A 37 -2.29 -0.18 -11.97
N CYS A 38 -1.88 0.06 -10.73
CA CYS A 38 -0.67 -0.53 -10.15
C CYS A 38 -1.02 -1.28 -8.86
N ALA A 39 -0.27 -2.34 -8.55
CA ALA A 39 -0.18 -2.89 -7.20
C ALA A 39 0.90 -2.14 -6.44
N TRP A 40 0.57 -1.56 -5.29
CA TRP A 40 1.45 -0.65 -4.55
C TRP A 40 2.17 -1.33 -3.40
N VAL A 41 3.45 -0.99 -3.23
CA VAL A 41 4.27 -1.37 -2.07
C VAL A 41 5.14 -0.19 -1.63
N SER A 42 5.59 -0.22 -0.38
CA SER A 42 6.45 0.81 0.20
C SER A 42 7.67 0.19 0.85
N THR A 43 8.80 0.89 0.84
CA THR A 43 10.00 0.53 1.60
C THR A 43 9.97 1.03 3.04
N ASN A 44 8.95 1.80 3.42
CA ASN A 44 8.75 2.24 4.79
C ASN A 44 8.65 1.00 5.70
N SER A 45 9.51 0.91 6.71
CA SER A 45 9.60 -0.25 7.61
C SER A 45 8.62 -0.20 8.79
N HIS A 46 8.00 0.96 9.03
CA HIS A 46 7.05 1.15 10.12
C HIS A 46 5.61 1.08 9.61
N TRP A 47 5.18 2.03 8.78
CA TRP A 47 3.84 2.09 8.19
C TRP A 47 3.83 3.09 7.03
N GLU A 48 3.21 2.72 5.91
CA GLU A 48 3.01 3.66 4.81
C GLU A 48 1.82 4.58 5.11
N HIS A 49 2.08 5.86 5.38
CA HIS A 49 1.05 6.83 5.79
C HIS A 49 -0.08 7.00 4.76
N THR A 50 0.19 6.77 3.47
CA THR A 50 -0.87 6.80 2.45
C THR A 50 -1.81 5.60 2.49
N ALA A 51 -1.45 4.50 3.17
CA ALA A 51 -2.30 3.33 3.35
C ALA A 51 -3.40 3.55 4.41
N THR A 52 -3.25 4.56 5.27
CA THR A 52 -4.19 4.93 6.32
C THR A 52 -5.56 5.31 5.74
N LYS A 53 -6.62 4.67 6.22
CA LYS A 53 -7.97 4.84 5.68
C LYS A 53 -8.62 6.13 6.16
N SER A 54 -9.56 6.60 5.35
CA SER A 54 -10.50 7.64 5.74
C SER A 54 -11.86 7.01 5.97
N LEU A 55 -12.50 7.34 7.07
CA LEU A 55 -13.85 6.89 7.41
C LEU A 55 -14.82 8.07 7.34
N ARG A 56 -16.06 7.78 6.97
CA ARG A 56 -17.16 8.74 7.04
C ARG A 56 -17.79 8.66 8.44
N ASP A 57 -17.92 9.79 9.11
CA ASP A 57 -18.60 9.86 10.40
C ASP A 57 -20.14 9.81 10.23
N LYS A 58 -20.87 9.75 11.36
CA LYS A 58 -22.35 9.71 11.36
C LYS A 58 -23.00 10.96 10.77
N SER A 59 -22.28 12.08 10.74
CA SER A 59 -22.73 13.36 10.20
C SER A 59 -22.37 13.51 8.71
N GLY A 60 -21.69 12.52 8.12
CA GLY A 60 -21.30 12.50 6.72
C GLY A 60 -19.93 13.10 6.43
N ASN A 61 -19.18 13.59 7.42
CA ASN A 61 -17.84 14.14 7.20
C ASN A 61 -16.82 13.03 6.99
N ILE A 62 -15.83 13.27 6.12
CA ILE A 62 -14.72 12.33 5.89
C ILE A 62 -13.56 12.73 6.80
N LYS A 63 -13.16 11.81 7.69
CA LYS A 63 -11.98 11.95 8.52
C LYS A 63 -10.93 10.91 8.10
N THR A 64 -9.71 11.36 7.84
CA THR A 64 -8.56 10.44 7.72
C THR A 64 -8.13 10.02 9.11
N LEU A 65 -7.99 8.71 9.33
CA LEU A 65 -7.55 8.18 10.62
C LEU A 65 -6.09 8.56 10.89
N THR A 66 -5.74 8.64 12.16
CA THR A 66 -4.34 8.54 12.61
C THR A 66 -3.88 7.08 12.55
N PHE A 67 -2.56 6.83 12.68
CA PHE A 67 -2.06 5.45 12.79
C PHE A 67 -2.66 4.71 13.98
N ALA A 68 -2.77 5.37 15.14
CA ALA A 68 -3.37 4.78 16.33
C ALA A 68 -4.85 4.40 16.11
N GLU A 69 -5.64 5.29 15.50
CA GLU A 69 -7.04 4.99 15.17
C GLU A 69 -7.17 3.91 14.08
N GLN A 70 -6.30 3.89 13.07
CA GLN A 70 -6.25 2.83 12.06
C GLN A 70 -5.98 1.47 12.72
N LEU A 71 -5.00 1.42 13.64
CA LEU A 71 -4.63 0.21 14.36
C LEU A 71 -5.79 -0.29 15.22
N ASP A 72 -6.42 0.60 15.98
CA ASP A 72 -7.52 0.27 16.89
C ASP A 72 -8.78 -0.18 16.15
N ILE A 73 -9.18 0.55 15.10
CA ILE A 73 -10.47 0.34 14.42
C ILE A 73 -10.38 -0.76 13.36
N LEU A 74 -9.30 -0.76 12.55
CA LEU A 74 -9.20 -1.58 11.33
C LEU A 74 -8.03 -2.56 11.35
N GLY A 75 -7.11 -2.41 12.31
CA GLY A 75 -5.82 -3.10 12.34
C GLY A 75 -4.86 -2.62 11.25
N CYS A 76 -3.57 -2.85 11.52
CA CYS A 76 -2.48 -2.61 10.58
C CYS A 76 -1.81 -3.94 10.23
N THR A 77 -1.82 -4.29 8.95
CA THR A 77 -1.18 -5.51 8.45
C THR A 77 -0.32 -5.18 7.24
N ARG A 78 0.67 -6.04 6.97
CA ARG A 78 1.50 -5.91 5.78
C ARG A 78 1.89 -7.25 5.20
N ILE A 79 2.16 -7.27 3.91
CA ILE A 79 2.75 -8.41 3.20
C ILE A 79 4.12 -7.96 2.67
N GLN A 80 5.18 -8.60 3.14
CA GLN A 80 6.52 -8.44 2.58
C GLN A 80 6.60 -9.19 1.24
N VAL A 81 7.13 -8.54 0.21
CA VAL A 81 7.27 -9.11 -1.14
C VAL A 81 8.72 -9.12 -1.63
N LYS A 82 9.03 -10.02 -2.57
CA LYS A 82 10.27 -10.05 -3.32
C LYS A 82 10.34 -8.83 -4.26
N PRO A 83 11.54 -8.31 -4.58
CA PRO A 83 11.71 -7.15 -5.46
C PRO A 83 11.50 -7.47 -6.96
N ILE A 84 10.53 -8.30 -7.30
CA ILE A 84 10.29 -8.79 -8.66
C ILE A 84 9.21 -7.92 -9.31
N GLY A 85 9.54 -7.33 -10.46
CA GLY A 85 8.59 -6.51 -11.23
C GLY A 85 8.15 -5.22 -10.53
N LEU A 86 8.89 -4.76 -9.52
CA LEU A 86 8.65 -3.50 -8.81
C LEU A 86 9.40 -2.35 -9.51
N THR A 87 8.71 -1.24 -9.69
CA THR A 87 9.28 -0.01 -10.25
C THR A 87 9.08 1.15 -9.27
N HIS A 88 10.15 1.89 -9.03
CA HIS A 88 10.13 3.09 -8.18
C HIS A 88 9.13 4.13 -8.69
N TRP A 89 8.50 4.86 -7.78
CA TRP A 89 7.53 5.92 -8.07
C TRP A 89 7.97 6.90 -9.16
N GLY A 90 9.24 7.31 -9.12
CA GLY A 90 9.84 8.25 -10.08
C GLY A 90 9.75 7.76 -11.54
N LYS A 91 9.71 6.45 -11.77
CA LYS A 91 9.58 5.84 -13.10
C LYS A 91 8.17 5.30 -13.36
N ILE A 92 7.52 4.69 -12.37
CA ILE A 92 6.25 4.01 -12.60
C ILE A 92 5.12 4.97 -12.95
N LYS A 93 5.09 6.20 -12.43
CA LYS A 93 4.08 7.21 -12.81
C LYS A 93 4.06 7.48 -14.33
N HIS A 94 5.22 7.40 -14.98
CA HIS A 94 5.33 7.50 -16.43
C HIS A 94 4.93 6.21 -17.15
N LEU A 95 5.39 5.04 -16.67
CA LEU A 95 5.06 3.75 -17.28
C LEU A 95 3.58 3.40 -17.19
N ALA A 96 2.95 3.78 -16.07
CA ALA A 96 1.54 3.67 -15.82
C ALA A 96 0.73 4.72 -16.60
N LYS A 97 1.37 5.66 -17.30
CA LYS A 97 0.72 6.76 -18.04
C LYS A 97 -0.23 7.57 -17.14
N MET A 98 0.17 7.80 -15.89
CA MET A 98 -0.55 8.69 -15.00
C MET A 98 -0.53 10.11 -15.55
N ASP A 99 -1.60 10.85 -15.31
CA ASP A 99 -1.55 12.31 -15.41
C ASP A 99 -0.49 12.83 -14.42
N LEU A 100 0.51 13.55 -14.91
CA LEU A 100 1.63 14.02 -14.09
C LEU A 100 1.21 15.12 -13.11
N GLU A 101 0.17 15.90 -13.42
CA GLU A 101 -0.40 16.83 -12.46
C GLU A 101 -1.09 16.07 -11.33
N HIS A 102 -1.80 15.00 -11.65
CA HIS A 102 -2.35 14.11 -10.64
C HIS A 102 -1.26 13.45 -9.81
N ALA A 103 -0.23 12.88 -10.43
CA ALA A 103 0.88 12.28 -9.71
C ALA A 103 1.52 13.29 -8.74
N LYS A 104 1.69 14.55 -9.14
CA LYS A 104 2.17 15.62 -8.25
C LYS A 104 1.22 15.92 -7.10
N ARG A 105 -0.10 15.90 -7.34
CA ARG A 105 -1.10 16.02 -6.26
C ARG A 105 -1.02 14.85 -5.27
N MET A 106 -0.84 13.62 -5.76
CA MET A 106 -0.64 12.44 -4.91
C MET A 106 0.62 12.57 -4.05
N GLU A 107 1.73 13.01 -4.64
CA GLU A 107 2.98 13.30 -3.91
C GLU A 107 2.73 14.31 -2.79
N ASN A 108 2.09 15.44 -3.10
CA ASN A 108 1.80 16.49 -2.11
C ASN A 108 0.90 15.98 -0.98
N VAL A 109 -0.17 15.25 -1.30
CA VAL A 109 -1.05 14.66 -0.27
C VAL A 109 -0.30 13.65 0.58
N GLY A 110 0.57 12.83 -0.03
CA GLY A 110 1.44 11.91 0.69
C GLY A 110 2.37 12.63 1.66
N LEU A 111 3.06 13.67 1.19
CA LEU A 111 3.97 14.49 2.00
C LEU A 111 3.25 15.13 3.19
N VAL A 112 2.05 15.69 2.98
CA VAL A 112 1.22 16.25 4.06
C VAL A 112 0.83 15.20 5.11
N LYS A 113 0.65 13.94 4.68
CA LYS A 113 0.38 12.80 5.59
C LYS A 113 1.63 12.24 6.27
N GLY A 114 2.83 12.73 5.93
CA GLY A 114 4.11 12.22 6.43
C GLY A 114 4.68 11.05 5.63
N ALA A 115 4.09 10.68 4.49
CA ALA A 115 4.67 9.69 3.58
C ALA A 115 5.82 10.27 2.75
N SER A 116 6.67 9.39 2.25
CA SER A 116 7.77 9.74 1.35
C SER A 116 7.60 9.08 -0.01
N PRO A 117 7.39 9.84 -1.10
CA PRO A 117 7.36 9.27 -2.45
C PRO A 117 8.64 8.54 -2.87
N LYS A 118 9.76 8.76 -2.15
CA LYS A 118 11.00 8.01 -2.37
C LYS A 118 10.89 6.55 -1.93
N GLU A 119 9.94 6.24 -1.05
CA GLU A 119 9.68 4.89 -0.53
C GLU A 119 8.65 4.14 -1.36
N TRP A 120 7.98 4.80 -2.30
CA TRP A 120 6.89 4.21 -3.07
C TRP A 120 7.38 3.44 -4.29
N PHE A 121 6.85 2.23 -4.46
CA PHE A 121 7.07 1.38 -5.60
C PHE A 121 5.73 0.78 -6.03
N GLY A 122 5.62 0.41 -7.30
CA GLY A 122 4.48 -0.37 -7.74
C GLY A 122 4.83 -1.41 -8.79
N SER A 123 3.86 -2.25 -9.10
CA SER A 123 3.90 -3.19 -10.22
C SER A 123 2.72 -2.94 -11.15
N LEU A 124 2.95 -3.04 -12.46
CA LEU A 124 1.91 -2.94 -13.48
C LEU A 124 1.13 -4.25 -13.68
N VAL A 125 1.50 -5.29 -12.93
CA VAL A 125 0.80 -6.58 -12.87
C VAL A 125 0.50 -6.94 -11.42
N PRO A 126 -0.51 -7.77 -11.13
CA PRO A 126 -0.76 -8.24 -9.78
C PRO A 126 0.48 -8.93 -9.18
N ILE A 127 0.79 -8.64 -7.91
CA ILE A 127 1.92 -9.31 -7.24
C ILE A 127 1.42 -10.65 -6.71
N LYS A 128 1.79 -11.72 -7.42
CA LYS A 128 1.39 -13.10 -7.11
C LYS A 128 1.99 -13.61 -5.80
N LYS A 129 1.28 -14.53 -5.14
CA LYS A 129 1.65 -15.12 -3.84
C LYS A 129 3.02 -15.79 -3.81
N GLU A 130 3.47 -16.38 -4.92
CA GLU A 130 4.83 -16.90 -5.12
C GLU A 130 5.95 -15.86 -4.89
N ASN A 131 5.60 -14.57 -5.01
CA ASN A 131 6.50 -13.44 -4.79
C ASN A 131 6.33 -12.83 -3.40
N TRP A 132 5.51 -13.40 -2.53
CA TRP A 132 5.40 -12.97 -1.14
C TRP A 132 6.43 -13.70 -0.28
N ILE A 133 6.84 -13.08 0.80
CA ILE A 133 7.80 -13.64 1.76
C ILE A 133 7.05 -13.99 3.05
N LYS A 134 6.36 -13.01 3.63
CA LYS A 134 5.54 -13.20 4.84
C LYS A 134 4.49 -12.11 4.99
N ALA A 135 3.42 -12.42 5.71
CA ALA A 135 2.44 -11.48 6.21
C ALA A 135 2.69 -11.23 7.69
N GLU A 136 2.50 -10.00 8.13
CA GLU A 136 2.69 -9.56 9.52
C GLU A 136 1.51 -8.70 9.96
N ILE A 137 1.17 -8.76 11.25
CA ILE A 137 0.17 -7.92 11.90
C ILE A 137 0.87 -7.08 12.96
N TYR A 138 0.58 -5.78 13.00
CA TYR A 138 1.11 -4.90 14.04
C TYR A 138 0.33 -5.11 15.35
N ARG A 139 1.00 -5.49 16.43
CA ARG A 139 0.43 -5.65 17.78
C ARG A 139 1.47 -5.29 18.83
N ASN A 140 1.04 -4.66 19.92
CA ASN A 140 1.90 -4.33 21.08
C ASN A 140 3.18 -3.56 20.71
N GLY A 141 3.12 -2.71 19.67
CA GLY A 141 4.26 -1.91 19.23
C GLY A 141 5.20 -2.60 18.24
N GLU A 142 4.89 -3.84 17.81
CA GLU A 142 5.78 -4.63 16.96
C GLU A 142 5.04 -5.31 15.81
N TRP A 143 5.78 -5.62 14.74
CA TRP A 143 5.32 -6.44 13.64
C TRP A 143 5.46 -7.92 13.99
N VAL A 144 4.34 -8.59 14.21
CA VAL A 144 4.29 -10.02 14.55
C VAL A 144 4.00 -10.83 13.30
N GLU A 145 4.74 -11.92 13.10
CA GLU A 145 4.51 -12.84 11.99
C GLU A 145 3.09 -13.42 12.05
N TYR A 146 2.42 -13.38 10.91
CA TYR A 146 1.09 -13.94 10.74
C TYR A 146 1.10 -15.20 9.87
N LYS A 147 1.88 -15.16 8.78
CA LYS A 147 2.02 -16.27 7.85
C LYS A 147 3.32 -16.12 7.05
N VAL A 148 4.05 -17.21 6.89
CA VAL A 148 5.18 -17.30 5.94
C VAL A 148 4.68 -17.93 4.65
N PHE A 149 5.18 -17.45 3.52
CA PHE A 149 4.89 -18.00 2.21
C PHE A 149 6.16 -18.71 1.70
N ASN A 150 6.02 -20.01 1.41
CA ASN A 150 7.07 -20.84 0.83
C ASN A 150 7.09 -20.71 -0.70
#